data_AF-A0A7C7ZR72-F1
#
_entry.id   AF-A0A7C7ZR72-F1
#
_cell.length_a   1.000
_cell.length_b   1.000
_cell.length_c   1.000
_cell.angle_alpha   90.00
_cell.angle_beta   90.00
_cell.angle_gamma   90.00
#
_symmetry.space_group_name_H-M   'P 1'
#
loop_
_entity.id
_entity.type
_entity.pdbx_description
1 polymer ?
#
loop_
_entity_poly.entity_id
_entity_poly.type
_entity_poly.pdbx_seq_one_letter_code
_entity_poly.pdbx_strand_id
1 'polypeptide(L)' 'MKKNFIKIIRFGLRIHSIFHFVEFIAAIYEEAYITSSIAFIAMVIELSASFLIPKEHIHIKPIISEVHEECEK' A
#
# COMPACT_ATOMS: atom_id res chain seq x y z
N MET A 1 -9.06 -19.49 -5.27
CA MET A 1 -9.36 -18.19 -5.91
C MET A 1 -9.12 -16.97 -5.01
N LYS A 2 -9.60 -16.94 -3.75
CA LYS A 2 -9.42 -15.78 -2.85
C LYS A 2 -7.96 -15.35 -2.63
N LYS A 3 -7.03 -16.29 -2.38
CA LYS A 3 -5.63 -15.97 -2.04
C LYS A 3 -4.84 -15.30 -3.17
N ASN A 4 -5.00 -15.75 -4.42
CA ASN A 4 -4.32 -15.13 -5.57
C ASN A 4 -4.90 -13.75 -5.89
N PHE A 5 -6.22 -13.59 -5.78
CA PHE A 5 -6.88 -12.30 -5.94
C PHE A 5 -6.39 -11.30 -4.89
N ILE A 6 -6.32 -11.71 -3.62
CA ILE A 6 -5.79 -10.86 -2.53
C ILE A 6 -4.34 -10.45 -2.80
N LYS A 7 -3.49 -11.37 -3.29
CA LYS A 7 -2.12 -11.03 -3.69
C LYS A 7 -2.07 -9.98 -4.80
N ILE A 8 -2.94 -10.09 -5.81
CA ILE A 8 -3.06 -9.09 -6.87
C ILE A 8 -3.51 -7.74 -6.30
N ILE A 9 -4.49 -7.73 -5.39
CA ILE A 9 -4.95 -6.50 -4.73
C ILE A 9 -3.82 -5.86 -3.91
N ARG A 10 -3.09 -6.63 -3.09
CA ARG A 10 -1.94 -6.13 -2.30
C ARG A 10 -0.88 -5.52 -3.21
N PHE A 11 -0.55 -6.18 -4.33
CA PHE A 11 0.44 -5.69 -5.28
C PHE A 11 -0.07 -4.46 -6.04
N GLY A 12 -1.34 -4.45 -6.45
CA GLY A 12 -2.00 -3.33 -7.08
C GLY A 12 -2.00 -2.07 -6.21
N LEU A 13 -2.33 -2.21 -4.92
CA LEU A 13 -2.26 -1.11 -3.94
C LEU A 13 -0.85 -0.55 -3.78
N ARG A 14 0.19 -1.39 -3.83
CA ARG A 14 1.59 -0.95 -3.76
C ARG A 14 2.04 -0.23 -5.03
N ILE A 15 1.61 -0.69 -6.21
CA ILE A 15 1.91 0.01 -7.46
C ILE A 15 1.14 1.33 -7.52
N HIS A 16 -0.13 1.35 -7.10
CA HIS A 16 -0.94 2.55 -7.09
C HIS A 16 -0.34 3.62 -6.16
N SER A 17 0.14 3.21 -4.98
CA SER A 17 0.78 4.14 -4.07
C SER A 17 2.07 4.75 -4.63
N ILE A 18 2.79 4.04 -5.52
CA ILE A 18 3.92 4.62 -6.28
C ILE A 18 3.44 5.71 -7.24
N PHE A 19 2.28 5.54 -7.90
CA PHE A 19 1.72 6.61 -8.74
C PHE A 19 1.35 7.83 -7.92
N HIS A 20 0.71 7.66 -6.75
CA HIS A 20 0.45 8.78 -5.85
C HIS A 20 1.73 9.43 -5.30
N PHE A 21 2.81 8.68 -5.11
CA PHE A 21 4.10 9.27 -4.75
C PHE A 21 4.66 10.16 -5.87
N VAL A 22 4.59 9.70 -7.13
CA VAL A 22 5.00 10.52 -8.28
C VAL A 22 4.12 11.77 -8.41
N GLU A 23 2.81 11.62 -8.24
CA GLU A 23 1.85 12.74 -8.22
C GLU A 23 2.15 13.74 -7.10
N PHE A 24 2.45 13.26 -5.90
CA PHE A 24 2.85 14.09 -4.76
C PHE A 24 4.08 14.94 -5.07
N ILE A 25 5.14 14.34 -5.62
CA ILE A 25 6.37 15.06 -5.98
C ILE A 25 6.10 16.07 -7.11
N ALA A 26 5.33 15.69 -8.13
CA ALA A 26 4.94 16.60 -9.21
C ALA A 26 4.10 17.78 -8.69
N ALA A 27 3.15 17.52 -7.79
CA ALA A 27 2.31 18.57 -7.20
C ALA A 27 3.10 19.51 -6.29
N ILE A 28 4.12 19.02 -5.56
CA ILE A 28 5.06 19.90 -4.84
C ILE A 28 5.82 20.80 -5.82
N TYR A 29 6.33 20.23 -6.91
CA TYR A 29 7.09 20.97 -7.92
C TYR A 29 6.25 22.09 -8.57
N GLU A 30 4.96 21.85 -8.80
CA GLU A 30 4.00 22.82 -9.35
C GLU A 30 3.35 23.73 -8.27
N GLU A 31 3.84 23.71 -7.02
CA GLU A 31 3.29 24.46 -5.88
C GLU A 31 1.79 24.19 -5.60
N ALA A 32 1.25 23.07 -6.10
CA ALA A 32 -0.13 22.64 -5.95
C ALA A 32 -0.36 21.90 -4.62
N TYR A 33 -0.23 22.60 -3.49
CA TYR A 33 -0.19 22.00 -2.15
C TYR A 33 -1.46 21.23 -1.74
N ILE A 34 -2.64 21.63 -2.23
CA ILE A 34 -3.89 20.89 -1.95
C ILE A 34 -3.83 19.52 -2.64
N THR A 35 -3.45 19.49 -3.92
CA THR A 35 -3.27 18.24 -4.69
C THR A 35 -2.19 17.37 -4.06
N SER A 36 -1.05 17.96 -3.70
CA SER A 36 0.03 17.28 -2.97
C SER A 36 -0.47 16.63 -1.68
N SER A 37 -1.26 17.35 -0.88
CA SER A 37 -1.79 16.82 0.38
C SER A 37 -2.74 15.64 0.17
N ILE A 38 -3.61 15.72 -0.84
CA ILE A 38 -4.53 14.64 -1.20
C ILE A 38 -3.75 13.41 -1.68
N ALA A 39 -2.79 13.59 -2.59
CA ALA A 39 -1.94 12.50 -3.10
C ALA A 39 -1.15 11.82 -1.98
N PHE A 40 -0.59 12.59 -1.05
CA PHE A 40 0.11 12.06 0.12
C PHE A 40 -0.79 11.22 1.02
N ILE A 41 -1.99 11.73 1.35
CA ILE A 41 -2.96 11.01 2.19
C ILE A 41 -3.40 9.70 1.49
N ALA A 42 -3.71 9.77 0.19
CA ALA A 42 -4.10 8.60 -0.60
C ALA A 42 -2.98 7.54 -0.60
N MET A 43 -1.73 7.95 -0.86
CA MET A 43 -0.56 7.07 -0.79
C MET A 43 -0.45 6.36 0.58
N VAL A 44 -0.60 7.08 1.69
CA VAL A 44 -0.51 6.51 3.04
C VAL A 44 -1.64 5.49 3.28
N ILE A 45 -2.87 5.81 2.86
CA ILE A 45 -4.02 4.91 2.98
C ILE A 45 -3.77 3.63 2.18
N GLU A 46 -3.33 3.73 0.93
CA GLU A 46 -3.10 2.58 0.06
C GLU A 46 -1.94 1.70 0.53
N LEU A 47 -0.82 2.30 0.96
CA LEU A 47 0.28 1.55 1.55
C LEU A 47 -0.20 0.78 2.78
N SER A 48 -0.93 1.45 3.69
CA SER A 48 -1.48 0.83 4.90
C SER A 48 -2.43 -0.31 4.55
N ALA A 49 -3.36 -0.09 3.62
CA ALA A 49 -4.30 -1.10 3.14
C ALA A 49 -3.58 -2.29 2.46
N SER A 50 -2.44 -2.04 1.81
CA SER A 50 -1.62 -3.09 1.19
C SER A 50 -1.01 -4.08 2.20
N PHE A 51 -0.97 -3.70 3.48
CA PHE A 51 -0.57 -4.56 4.61
C PHE A 51 -1.80 -5.02 5.41
N LEU A 52 -2.71 -4.13 5.77
CA LEU A 52 -3.77 -4.39 6.75
C LEU A 52 -5.05 -5.04 6.18
N ILE A 53 -4.91 -6.07 5.35
CA ILE A 53 -6.10 -6.84 4.90
C ILE A 53 -6.64 -7.66 6.09
N PRO A 54 -7.95 -7.57 6.41
CA PRO A 54 -8.53 -8.24 7.58
C PRO A 54 -8.31 -9.76 7.59
N LYS A 55 -8.16 -10.32 8.79
CA LYS A 55 -7.94 -11.75 9.06
C LYS A 55 -6.59 -12.31 8.58
N GLU A 56 -5.61 -11.46 8.27
CA GLU A 56 -4.25 -11.87 7.97
C GLU A 56 -3.27 -11.26 8.98
N HIS A 57 -2.38 -12.09 9.52
CA HIS A 57 -1.22 -11.71 10.30
C HIS A 57 -0.03 -11.47 9.36
N ILE A 58 0.76 -10.43 9.63
CA ILE A 58 1.96 -10.11 8.84
C ILE A 58 3.19 -10.17 9.73
N HIS A 59 4.13 -11.04 9.37
CA HIS A 59 5.47 -11.04 9.92
C HIS A 59 6.40 -10.29 8.96
N ILE A 60 6.78 -9.09 9.36
CA ILE A 60 7.67 -8.22 8.60
C ILE A 60 9.06 -8.87 8.57
N LYS A 61 9.52 -9.23 7.37
CA LYS A 61 10.88 -9.73 7.11
C LYS A 61 11.58 -8.79 6.13
N PRO A 62 12.94 -8.76 6.09
CA PRO A 62 13.69 -7.78 5.31
C PRO A 62 13.45 -7.84 3.79
N ILE A 63 13.12 -9.01 3.24
CA ILE A 63 13.01 -9.23 1.80
C ILE A 63 11.55 -9.43 1.38
N ILE A 64 10.87 -10.45 1.93
CA ILE A 64 9.46 -10.74 1.67
C ILE A 64 8.78 -10.99 3.01
N SER A 65 7.80 -10.15 3.35
CA SER A 65 6.98 -10.35 4.55
C SER A 65 6.12 -11.60 4.40
N GLU A 66 6.02 -12.37 5.47
CA GLU A 66 5.18 -13.56 5.54
C GLU A 66 3.77 -13.18 5.96
N VAL A 67 2.75 -13.73 5.29
CA VAL A 67 1.35 -13.40 5.49
C VAL A 67 0.52 -14.68 5.59
N HIS A 68 -0.17 -14.87 6.71
CA HIS A 68 -1.00 -16.05 6.99
C HIS A 68 -2.25 -15.66 7.81
N GLU A 69 -3.26 -16.53 7.86
CA GLU A 69 -4.50 -16.26 8.63
C GLU A 69 -4.34 -16.64 10.11
N GLU A 70 -3.50 -17.63 10.41
CA GLU A 70 -3.22 -18.12 11.76
C GLU A 70 -1.70 -18.31 11.93
N CYS A 71 -1.15 -17.85 13.06
CA CYS A 71 0.23 -18.17 13.43
C CYS A 71 0.34 -19.66 13.79
N GLU A 72 1.30 -20.37 13.22
CA GLU A 72 1.77 -21.63 13.83
C GLU A 72 2.36 -21.29 15.21
N LYS A 73 1.93 -22.03 16.23
CA LYS A 73 2.38 -21.85 17.62
C LYS A 73 3.82 -22.32 17.82
#